data_AF-J3CF63-F1
#
_entry.id   AF-J3CF63-F1
#
_cell.length_a   1.000
_cell.length_b   1.000
_cell.length_c   1.000
_cell.angle_alpha   90.00
_cell.angle_beta   90.00
_cell.angle_gamma   90.00
#
_symmetry.space_group_name_H-M   'P 1'
#
loop_
_entity.id
_entity.type
_entity.pdbx_description
1 polymer ?
#
loop_
_entity_poly.entity_id
_entity_poly.type
_entity_poly.pdbx_seq_one_letter_code
_entity_poly.pdbx_strand_id
1 'polypeptide(L)' 'MELVEHLSMGFGVAFTFTNLLYCLIGCILGTLIGVLPGIGPVATIAMLL' A
#
# COMPACT_ATOMS: atom_id res chain seq x y z
N MET A 1 2.72 -28.72 3.76
CA MET A 1 3.96 -28.08 4.25
C MET A 1 4.45 -27.00 3.28
N GLU A 2 4.27 -27.17 1.97
CA GLU A 2 4.59 -26.17 0.93
C GLU A 2 3.88 -24.79 1.10
N LEU A 3 2.60 -24.77 1.51
CA LEU A 3 1.88 -23.52 1.76
C LEU A 3 2.56 -22.63 2.81
N VAL A 4 3.12 -23.24 3.86
CA VAL A 4 3.80 -22.52 4.94
C VAL A 4 5.15 -21.97 4.45
N GLU A 5 5.83 -22.67 3.55
CA GLU A 5 7.04 -22.17 2.86
C GLU A 5 6.76 -20.98 1.96
N HIS A 6 5.65 -21.00 1.20
CA HIS A 6 5.30 -19.87 0.34
C HIS A 6 4.89 -18.64 1.16
N LEU A 7 4.16 -18.84 2.26
CA LEU A 7 3.84 -17.77 3.22
C LEU A 7 5.10 -17.20 3.89
N SER A 8 6.02 -18.06 4.34
CA SER A 8 7.25 -17.60 5.00
C SER A 8 8.16 -16.83 4.05
N MET A 9 8.26 -17.25 2.78
CA MET A 9 8.95 -16.51 1.72
C MET A 9 8.30 -15.13 1.50
N GLY A 10 6.97 -15.07 1.39
CA GLY A 10 6.23 -13.83 1.21
C GLY A 10 6.40 -12.85 2.38
N PHE A 11 6.32 -13.34 3.62
CA PHE A 11 6.60 -12.53 4.81
C PHE A 11 8.05 -12.04 4.86
N GLY A 12 9.01 -12.87 4.45
CA GLY A 12 10.40 -12.47 4.35
C GLY A 12 10.61 -11.26 3.44
N VAL A 13 9.93 -11.23 2.29
CA VAL A 13 9.95 -10.07 1.37
C VAL A 13 9.17 -8.89 1.93
N ALA A 14 7.99 -9.12 2.52
CA ALA A 14 7.14 -8.06 3.07
C ALA A 14 7.80 -7.31 4.25
N PHE A 15 8.55 -8.01 5.10
CA PHE A 15 9.27 -7.42 6.25
C PHE A 15 10.62 -6.79 5.87
N THR A 16 11.01 -6.76 4.60
CA THR A 16 12.21 -6.02 4.19
C THR A 16 12.03 -4.53 4.46
N PHE A 17 13.09 -3.89 4.97
CA PHE A 17 13.08 -2.46 5.33
C PHE A 17 12.65 -1.57 4.16
N THR A 18 13.12 -1.90 2.95
CA THR A 18 12.72 -1.22 1.72
C THR A 18 11.21 -1.28 1.46
N ASN A 19 10.60 -2.46 1.56
CA ASN A 19 9.17 -2.62 1.31
C ASN A 19 8.31 -1.98 2.40
N LEU A 20 8.75 -2.03 3.65
CA LEU A 20 8.08 -1.35 4.75
C LEU A 20 8.11 0.18 4.57
N LEU A 21 9.23 0.76 4.14
CA LEU A 21 9.31 2.19 3.84
C LEU A 21 8.41 2.59 2.67
N TYR A 22 8.40 1.81 1.59
CA TYR A 22 7.48 2.05 0.47
C TYR A 22 6.01 1.96 0.91
N CYS A 23 5.67 0.98 1.75
CA CYS A 23 4.34 0.81 2.32
C CYS A 23 3.96 2.02 3.19
N LEU A 24 4.85 2.49 4.06
CA LEU A 24 4.65 3.65 4.91
C LEU A 24 4.42 4.92 4.08
N ILE A 25 5.26 5.16 3.06
CA ILE A 25 5.12 6.30 2.15
C ILE A 25 3.79 6.23 1.40
N GLY A 26 3.43 5.06 0.87
CA GLY A 26 2.15 4.83 0.18
C GLY A 26 0.95 5.07 1.10
N CYS A 27 1.00 4.60 2.35
CA CYS A 27 -0.05 4.86 3.34
C CYS A 27 -0.15 6.34 3.71
N ILE A 28 0.98 7.04 3.88
CA ILE A 28 0.98 8.47 4.18
C ILE A 28 0.40 9.25 3.00
N LEU A 29 0.84 8.98 1.76
CA LEU A 29 0.31 9.63 0.57
C LEU A 29 -1.18 9.33 0.38
N GLY A 30 -1.60 8.07 0.53
CA GLY A 30 -3.00 7.67 0.43
C GLY A 30 -3.86 8.30 1.52
N THR A 31 -3.33 8.43 2.74
CA THR A 31 -4.00 9.15 3.83
C THR A 31 -4.11 10.63 3.47
N LEU A 32 -3.02 11.30 3.11
CA LEU A 32 -3.03 12.72 2.72
C LEU A 32 -4.00 13.02 1.56
N ILE A 33 -4.03 12.14 0.55
CA ILE A 33 -5.00 12.21 -0.56
C ILE A 33 -6.42 11.96 -0.03
N GLY A 34 -6.62 11.03 0.90
CA GLY A 34 -7.94 10.68 1.42
C GLY A 34 -8.52 11.69 2.42
N VAL A 35 -7.69 12.38 3.22
CA VAL A 35 -8.16 13.33 4.25
C VAL A 35 -8.37 14.75 3.72
N LEU A 36 -7.93 15.07 2.49
CA LEU A 36 -8.21 16.36 1.87
C LEU A 36 -9.75 16.51 1.74
N PRO A 37 -10.39 17.48 2.43
CA PRO A 37 -11.84 17.59 2.42
C PRO A 37 -12.32 17.97 1.01
N GLY A 38 -13.14 17.12 0.38
CA GLY A 38 -13.84 17.42 -0.87
C GLY A 38 -13.25 16.83 -2.18
N ILE A 39 -12.15 16.07 -2.14
CA ILE A 39 -11.53 15.43 -3.33
C ILE A 39 -11.74 13.90 -3.43
N GLY A 40 -12.42 13.29 -2.45
CA GLY A 40 -12.54 11.83 -2.31
C GLY A 40 -13.08 11.14 -3.57
N PRO A 41 -14.13 11.67 -4.22
CA PRO A 41 -14.61 11.16 -5.52
C PRO A 41 -13.72 11.57 -6.70
N VAL A 42 -13.02 12.71 -6.62
CA VAL A 42 -12.23 13.29 -7.73
C VAL A 42 -11.00 12.43 -8.02
N ALA A 43 -10.30 11.95 -6.99
CA ALA A 43 -9.11 11.12 -7.16
C ALA A 43 -9.42 9.74 -7.77
N THR A 44 -10.57 9.14 -7.43
CA THR A 44 -11.03 7.87 -8.03
C THR A 44 -11.46 8.06 -9.48
N ILE A 45 -12.12 9.18 -9.81
CA ILE A 45 -12.51 9.52 -11.18
C ILE A 45 -11.29 9.81 -12.07
N ALA A 46 -10.26 10.50 -11.55
CA ALA A 46 -9.04 10.82 -12.30
C ALA A 46 -8.14 9.60 -12.60
N MET A 47 -8.28 8.50 -11.86
CA MET A 47 -7.57 7.24 -12.15
C MET A 47 -8.35 6.30 -13.08
N LEU A 48 -9.67 6.51 -13.24
CA LEU A 48 -10.52 5.72 -14.14
C LEU A 48 -10.71 6.37 -15.53
N LEU A 49 -10.22 7.61 -15.73
CA LEU A 49 -10.06 8.30 -17.01
C LEU A 49 -8.60 8.25 -17.45
#